data_AF-A0A5Q4E568-F1
#
_entry.id   AF-A0A5Q4E568-F1
#
_cell.length_a   1.000
_cell.length_b   1.000
_cell.length_c   1.000
_cell.angle_alpha   90.00
_cell.angle_beta   90.00
_cell.angle_gamma   90.00
#
_symmetry.space_group_name_H-M   'P 1'
#
loop_
_entity.id
_entity.type
_entity.pdbx_description
1 polymer ?
#
loop_
_entity_poly.entity_id
_entity_poly.type
_entity_poly.pdbx_seq_one_letter_code
_entity_poly.pdbx_strand_id
1 'polypeptide(L)'
;MKEILAGRFNKEELVKLLNADREKFDETLLIALENKHPVSWRAAWMLYHTMEEKDRRLQPYLPQLIRALKGKGDGHQRELLRIIGLLEITEEYEGILFDACMEIWEQVGKIPSVRIFAFRLIVQIARKYPELKNEISFLTQPHYTETLSPGIKNSLQKLV
;
A
#
# COMPACT_ATOMS: atom_id res chain seq x y z
N MET A 1 19.35 0.53 11.31
CA MET A 1 18.47 -0.32 10.46
C MET A 1 18.85 -0.35 8.98
N LYS A 2 19.33 0.75 8.38
CA LYS A 2 19.66 0.81 6.94
C LYS A 2 20.60 -0.30 6.45
N GLU A 3 21.68 -0.56 7.17
CA GLU A 3 22.66 -1.61 6.82
C GLU A 3 22.03 -3.01 6.82
N ILE A 4 21.24 -3.33 7.85
CA ILE A 4 20.51 -4.60 7.97
C ILE A 4 19.59 -4.78 6.75
N LEU A 5 18.78 -3.76 6.44
CA LEU A 5 17.82 -3.80 5.34
C LEU A 5 18.47 -3.82 3.95
N ALA A 6 19.68 -3.28 3.81
CA ALA A 6 20.48 -3.37 2.59
C ALA A 6 21.05 -4.78 2.37
N GLY A 7 21.36 -5.49 3.45
CA GLY A 7 21.95 -6.83 3.44
C GLY A 7 20.94 -7.98 3.32
N ARG A 8 21.41 -9.19 3.67
CA ARG A 8 20.53 -10.34 3.94
C ARG A 8 20.17 -10.32 5.43
N PHE A 9 18.92 -10.59 5.75
CA PHE A 9 18.44 -10.68 7.11
C PHE A 9 17.42 -11.82 7.23
N ASN A 10 17.28 -12.35 8.44
CA ASN A 10 16.22 -13.29 8.78
C ASN A 10 14.94 -12.50 9.10
N LYS A 11 13.82 -12.85 8.45
CA LYS A 11 12.56 -12.11 8.59
C LYS A 11 12.00 -12.25 10.01
N GLU A 12 11.98 -13.45 10.55
CA GLU A 12 11.44 -13.76 11.88
C GLU A 12 12.23 -13.06 12.99
N GLU A 13 13.56 -13.04 12.90
CA GLU A 13 14.41 -12.30 13.84
C GLU A 13 14.18 -10.79 13.75
N LEU A 14 14.05 -10.26 12.53
CA LEU A 14 13.83 -8.84 12.34
C LEU A 14 12.43 -8.40 12.83
N VAL A 15 11.40 -9.22 12.64
CA VAL A 15 10.07 -8.98 13.23
C VAL A 15 10.16 -8.94 14.76
N LYS A 16 10.88 -9.88 15.39
CA LYS A 16 11.09 -9.87 16.86
C LYS A 16 11.79 -8.60 17.31
N LEU A 17 12.85 -8.17 16.59
CA LEU A 17 13.56 -6.93 16.91
C LEU A 17 12.63 -5.71 16.82
N LEU A 18 11.88 -5.58 15.73
CA LEU A 18 10.99 -4.44 15.50
C LEU A 18 9.81 -4.39 16.49
N ASN A 19 9.36 -5.53 17.00
CA ASN A 19 8.34 -5.57 18.05
C ASN A 19 8.90 -5.31 19.45
N ALA A 20 10.16 -5.66 19.71
CA ALA A 20 10.81 -5.44 21.00
C ALA A 20 11.38 -4.01 21.15
N ASP A 21 11.74 -3.35 20.06
CA ASP A 21 12.44 -2.07 20.06
C ASP A 21 11.70 -1.02 19.21
N ARG A 22 11.08 -0.06 19.92
CA ARG A 22 10.33 1.04 19.29
C ARG A 22 11.22 1.94 18.45
N GLU A 23 12.46 2.21 18.85
CA GLU A 23 13.35 3.07 18.08
C GLU A 23 13.72 2.42 16.74
N LYS A 24 13.90 1.10 16.73
CA LYS A 24 14.16 0.35 15.47
C LYS A 24 12.93 0.33 14.57
N PHE A 25 11.74 0.23 15.15
CA PHE A 25 10.48 0.36 14.42
C PHE A 25 10.38 1.74 13.76
N ASP A 26 10.58 2.80 14.53
CA ASP A 26 10.50 4.19 14.05
C ASP A 26 11.58 4.47 12.99
N GLU A 27 12.82 3.97 13.17
CA GLU A 27 13.88 4.06 12.14
C GLU A 27 13.45 3.36 10.85
N THR A 28 12.83 2.19 10.94
CA THR A 28 12.34 1.42 9.78
C THR A 28 11.22 2.15 9.05
N LEU A 29 10.31 2.77 9.79
CA LEU A 29 9.25 3.63 9.23
C LEU A 29 9.82 4.80 8.44
N LEU A 30 10.77 5.53 9.02
CA LEU A 30 11.41 6.65 8.31
C LEU A 30 12.11 6.18 7.03
N ILE A 31 12.79 5.02 7.08
CA ILE A 31 13.43 4.41 5.90
C ILE A 31 12.40 4.04 4.82
N ALA A 32 11.23 3.52 5.21
CA ALA A 32 10.15 3.17 4.28
C ALA A 32 9.58 4.41 3.57
N LEU A 33 9.55 5.56 4.24
CA LEU A 33 9.10 6.82 3.64
C LEU A 33 10.12 7.39 2.63
N GLU A 34 11.42 7.07 2.77
CA GLU A 34 12.46 7.44 1.81
C GLU A 34 12.23 6.81 0.42
N ASN A 35 12.95 7.28 -0.61
CA ASN A 35 12.91 6.72 -1.97
C ASN A 35 14.24 6.10 -2.39
N LYS A 36 14.83 5.25 -1.54
CA LYS A 36 16.13 4.61 -1.78
C LYS A 36 15.95 3.12 -2.02
N HIS A 37 15.89 2.73 -3.29
CA HIS A 37 15.79 1.32 -3.68
C HIS A 37 17.12 0.56 -3.44
N PRO A 38 17.11 -0.68 -2.91
CA PRO A 38 15.96 -1.48 -2.46
C PRO A 38 15.58 -1.26 -0.98
N VAL A 39 16.36 -0.48 -0.24
CA VAL A 39 16.29 -0.36 1.22
C VAL A 39 14.91 0.13 1.69
N SER A 40 14.37 1.19 1.09
CA SER A 40 13.06 1.72 1.47
C SER A 40 11.91 0.75 1.18
N TRP A 41 11.98 0.04 0.05
CA TRP A 41 11.01 -1.01 -0.28
C TRP A 41 11.05 -2.15 0.71
N ARG A 42 12.24 -2.62 1.09
CA ARG A 42 12.41 -3.68 2.10
C ARG A 42 11.94 -3.23 3.48
N ALA A 43 12.12 -1.96 3.82
CA ALA A 43 11.59 -1.39 5.05
C ALA A 43 10.06 -1.42 5.07
N ALA A 44 9.40 -0.97 4.00
CA ALA A 44 7.94 -1.07 3.86
C ALA A 44 7.45 -2.53 3.95
N TRP A 45 8.15 -3.45 3.27
CA TRP A 45 7.85 -4.88 3.36
C TRP A 45 7.97 -5.42 4.79
N MET A 46 9.01 -5.03 5.53
CA MET A 46 9.19 -5.45 6.92
C MET A 46 8.14 -4.88 7.86
N LEU A 47 7.75 -3.61 7.69
CA LEU A 47 6.68 -3.00 8.48
C LEU A 47 5.37 -3.76 8.29
N TYR A 48 5.01 -4.07 7.04
CA TYR A 48 3.81 -4.85 6.74
C TYR A 48 3.79 -6.22 7.45
N HIS A 49 4.93 -6.91 7.53
CA HIS A 49 5.02 -8.21 8.23
C HIS A 49 5.16 -8.11 9.76
N THR A 50 5.31 -6.90 10.29
CA THR A 50 5.48 -6.64 11.73
C THR A 50 4.22 -6.05 12.34
N MET A 51 3.46 -5.29 11.56
CA MET A 51 2.27 -4.58 12.03
C MET A 51 1.07 -5.52 12.18
N GLU A 52 0.14 -5.09 13.03
CA GLU A 52 -1.19 -5.69 13.15
C GLU A 52 -2.23 -4.81 12.45
N GLU A 53 -3.47 -5.28 12.37
CA GLU A 53 -4.59 -4.44 11.90
C GLU A 53 -4.79 -3.27 12.88
N LYS A 54 -4.97 -2.06 12.34
CA LYS A 54 -5.11 -0.80 13.10
C LYS A 54 -3.93 -0.52 14.03
N ASP A 55 -2.72 -0.88 13.60
CA ASP A 55 -1.50 -0.66 14.38
C ASP A 55 -1.30 0.83 14.72
N ARG A 56 -1.44 1.16 16.01
CA ARG A 56 -1.34 2.52 16.53
C ARG A 56 0.04 3.15 16.34
N ARG A 57 1.09 2.35 16.11
CA ARG A 57 2.45 2.86 15.84
C ARG A 57 2.51 3.57 14.49
N LEU A 58 1.74 3.09 13.50
CA LEU A 58 1.72 3.61 12.13
C LEU A 58 0.57 4.58 11.87
N GLN A 59 -0.50 4.52 12.66
CA GLN A 59 -1.69 5.37 12.48
C GLN A 59 -1.38 6.88 12.33
N PRO A 60 -0.49 7.49 13.14
CA PRO A 60 -0.14 8.92 12.99
C PRO A 60 0.59 9.26 11.69
N TYR A 61 1.09 8.25 10.97
CA TYR A 61 1.88 8.40 9.75
C TYR A 61 1.08 8.11 8.48
N LEU A 62 -0.23 7.84 8.58
CA LEU A 62 -1.12 7.64 7.44
C LEU A 62 -0.95 8.73 6.35
N PRO A 63 -0.99 10.04 6.66
CA PRO A 63 -0.83 11.06 5.61
C PRO A 63 0.55 11.03 4.94
N GLN A 64 1.61 10.69 5.66
CA GLN A 64 2.97 10.53 5.11
C GLN A 64 3.03 9.30 4.20
N LEU A 65 2.41 8.19 4.59
CA LEU A 65 2.34 6.96 3.81
C LEU A 65 1.59 7.17 2.49
N ILE A 66 0.47 7.92 2.52
CA ILE A 66 -0.28 8.28 1.32
C ILE A 66 0.58 9.14 0.40
N ARG A 67 1.18 10.23 0.90
CA ARG A 67 2.07 11.09 0.11
C ARG A 67 3.25 10.33 -0.47
N ALA A 68 3.77 9.36 0.27
CA ALA A 68 4.90 8.53 -0.12
C ALA A 68 4.58 7.66 -1.35
N LEU A 69 3.32 7.33 -1.65
CA LEU A 69 2.96 6.57 -2.86
C LEU A 69 3.49 7.21 -4.15
N LYS A 70 3.49 8.55 -4.22
CA LYS A 70 3.92 9.29 -5.41
C LYS A 70 5.43 9.15 -5.63
N GLY A 71 5.83 8.87 -6.88
CA GLY A 71 7.24 8.81 -7.29
C GLY A 71 8.00 7.55 -6.85
N LYS A 72 7.33 6.58 -6.23
CA LYS A 72 7.92 5.27 -5.88
C LYS A 72 7.67 4.23 -6.96
N GLY A 73 8.58 3.27 -7.09
CA GLY A 73 8.41 2.13 -8.00
C GLY A 73 7.30 1.19 -7.54
N ASP A 74 6.74 0.43 -8.48
CA ASP A 74 5.53 -0.38 -8.28
C ASP A 74 5.60 -1.34 -7.08
N GLY A 75 6.73 -2.03 -6.88
CA GLY A 75 6.91 -2.93 -5.74
C GLY A 75 6.85 -2.20 -4.41
N HIS A 76 7.38 -0.98 -4.34
CA HIS A 76 7.36 -0.15 -3.14
C HIS A 76 5.97 0.43 -2.89
N GLN A 77 5.32 0.98 -3.93
CA GLN A 77 3.93 1.42 -3.86
C GLN A 77 3.02 0.31 -3.33
N ARG A 78 3.19 -0.92 -3.83
CA ARG A 78 2.39 -2.07 -3.37
C ARG A 78 2.53 -2.32 -1.87
N GLU A 79 3.74 -2.32 -1.32
CA GLU A 79 3.91 -2.54 0.13
C GLU A 79 3.32 -1.39 0.95
N LEU A 80 3.43 -0.14 0.48
CA LEU A 80 2.77 0.99 1.16
C LEU A 80 1.24 0.87 1.11
N LEU A 81 0.65 0.50 -0.02
CA LEU A 81 -0.80 0.27 -0.14
C LEU A 81 -1.27 -0.85 0.80
N ARG A 82 -0.45 -1.89 1.01
CA ARG A 82 -0.73 -2.97 1.96
C ARG A 82 -0.72 -2.48 3.41
N ILE A 83 0.25 -1.65 3.77
CA ILE A 83 0.30 -1.01 5.10
C ILE A 83 -0.94 -0.13 5.28
N ILE A 84 -1.22 0.77 4.34
CA ILE A 84 -2.35 1.70 4.39
C ILE A 84 -3.68 0.94 4.54
N GLY A 85 -3.85 -0.17 3.82
CA GLY A 85 -5.06 -0.99 3.91
C GLY A 85 -5.27 -1.72 5.23
N LEU A 86 -4.27 -1.75 6.11
CA LEU A 86 -4.40 -2.25 7.49
C LEU A 86 -4.66 -1.13 8.51
N LEU A 87 -4.55 0.13 8.11
CA LEU A 87 -4.79 1.28 9.00
C LEU A 87 -6.24 1.73 8.95
N GLU A 88 -6.64 2.49 9.98
CA GLU A 88 -7.94 3.16 9.95
C GLU A 88 -7.85 4.38 9.04
N ILE A 89 -8.62 4.39 7.94
CA ILE A 89 -8.70 5.52 7.03
C ILE A 89 -9.84 6.42 7.51
N THR A 90 -9.49 7.55 8.10
CA THR A 90 -10.45 8.57 8.52
C THR A 90 -10.95 9.37 7.32
N GLU A 91 -12.17 9.91 7.40
CA GLU A 91 -12.83 10.68 6.35
C GLU A 91 -11.95 11.80 5.77
N GLU A 92 -11.16 12.47 6.62
CA GLU A 92 -10.18 13.50 6.24
C GLU A 92 -9.19 13.04 5.17
N TYR A 93 -8.80 11.75 5.17
CA TYR A 93 -7.80 11.20 4.26
C TYR A 93 -8.38 10.35 3.13
N GLU A 94 -9.70 10.10 3.12
CA GLU A 94 -10.34 9.25 2.12
C GLU A 94 -10.21 9.82 0.71
N GLY A 95 -10.51 11.10 0.52
CA GLY A 95 -10.40 11.74 -0.80
C GLY A 95 -8.97 11.68 -1.35
N ILE A 96 -7.98 12.07 -0.52
CA ILE A 96 -6.56 12.09 -0.93
C ILE A 96 -6.06 10.68 -1.24
N LEU A 97 -6.47 9.66 -0.46
CA LEU A 97 -6.10 8.28 -0.73
C LEU A 97 -6.80 7.74 -1.98
N PHE A 98 -8.08 8.08 -2.19
CA PHE A 98 -8.84 7.70 -3.37
C PHE A 98 -8.13 8.20 -4.63
N ASP A 99 -7.80 9.48 -4.69
CA ASP A 99 -7.10 10.10 -5.83
C ASP A 99 -5.74 9.42 -6.09
N ALA A 100 -4.94 9.20 -5.03
CA ALA A 100 -3.65 8.52 -5.15
C ALA A 100 -3.80 7.07 -5.67
N CYS A 101 -4.88 6.37 -5.30
CA CYS A 101 -5.15 5.04 -5.80
C CYS A 101 -5.66 5.05 -7.24
N MET A 102 -6.46 6.05 -7.62
CA MET A 102 -6.90 6.25 -9.01
C MET A 102 -5.71 6.46 -9.94
N GLU A 103 -4.78 7.36 -9.57
CA GLU A 103 -3.55 7.59 -10.34
C GLU A 103 -2.75 6.29 -10.59
N ILE A 104 -2.74 5.36 -9.62
CA ILE A 104 -2.09 4.05 -9.76
C ILE A 104 -2.92 3.10 -10.62
N TRP A 105 -4.23 3.04 -10.41
CA TRP A 105 -5.12 2.13 -11.13
C TRP A 105 -5.19 2.44 -12.63
N GLU A 106 -5.28 3.72 -13.00
CA GLU A 106 -5.42 4.16 -14.39
C GLU A 106 -4.17 3.92 -15.24
N GLN A 107 -3.00 3.77 -14.62
CA GLN A 107 -1.76 3.44 -15.30
C GLN A 107 -1.72 1.96 -15.69
N VAL A 108 -2.35 1.61 -16.80
CA VAL A 108 -2.49 0.22 -17.30
C VAL A 108 -1.18 -0.52 -17.54
N GLY A 109 -0.07 0.22 -17.68
CA GLY A 109 1.29 -0.31 -17.82
C GLY A 109 1.98 -0.70 -16.51
N LYS A 110 1.41 -0.33 -15.34
CA LYS A 110 1.93 -0.77 -14.04
C LYS A 110 1.72 -2.26 -13.83
N ILE A 111 2.54 -2.87 -12.97
CA ILE A 111 2.39 -4.28 -12.64
C ILE A 111 0.97 -4.56 -12.10
N PRO A 112 0.29 -5.64 -12.53
CA PRO A 112 -1.08 -5.91 -12.09
C PRO A 112 -1.25 -5.98 -10.56
N SER A 113 -0.21 -6.43 -9.84
CA SER A 113 -0.27 -6.53 -8.37
C SER A 113 -0.35 -5.17 -7.66
N VAL A 114 0.34 -4.11 -8.10
CA VAL A 114 0.20 -2.79 -7.45
C VAL A 114 -1.17 -2.20 -7.72
N ARG A 115 -1.65 -2.36 -8.97
CA ARG A 115 -2.95 -1.87 -9.42
C ARG A 115 -4.09 -2.46 -8.60
N ILE A 116 -4.11 -3.78 -8.37
CA ILE A 116 -5.19 -4.39 -7.57
C ILE A 116 -5.21 -3.94 -6.11
N PHE A 117 -4.05 -3.65 -5.51
CA PHE A 117 -4.01 -3.14 -4.14
C PHE A 117 -4.55 -1.72 -4.06
N ALA A 118 -4.28 -0.89 -5.07
CA ALA A 118 -4.91 0.43 -5.17
C ALA A 118 -6.43 0.30 -5.36
N PHE A 119 -6.88 -0.58 -6.27
CA PHE A 119 -8.31 -0.81 -6.52
C PHE A 119 -9.08 -1.31 -5.28
N ARG A 120 -8.45 -2.14 -4.44
CA ARG A 120 -9.05 -2.56 -3.16
C ARG A 120 -9.38 -1.38 -2.25
N LEU A 121 -8.48 -0.39 -2.17
CA LEU A 121 -8.69 0.80 -1.36
C LEU A 121 -9.76 1.71 -2.00
N ILE A 122 -9.76 1.85 -3.33
CA ILE A 122 -10.83 2.56 -4.07
C ILE A 122 -12.19 1.97 -3.71
N VAL A 123 -12.36 0.64 -3.81
CA VAL A 123 -13.62 -0.04 -3.46
C VAL A 123 -13.96 0.09 -1.98
N GLN A 124 -12.97 -0.03 -1.08
CA GLN A 124 -13.18 0.14 0.35
C GLN A 124 -13.75 1.53 0.69
N ILE A 125 -13.23 2.58 0.07
CA ILE A 125 -13.71 3.96 0.24
C ILE A 125 -15.07 4.11 -0.42
N ALA A 126 -15.22 3.71 -1.69
CA ALA A 126 -16.46 3.87 -2.46
C ALA A 126 -17.67 3.16 -1.86
N ARG A 127 -17.48 2.09 -1.09
CA ARG A 127 -18.56 1.42 -0.35
C ARG A 127 -19.26 2.34 0.68
N LYS A 128 -18.60 3.41 1.13
CA LYS A 128 -19.19 4.41 2.03
C LYS A 128 -20.03 5.46 1.29
N TYR A 129 -19.85 5.58 -0.03
CA TYR A 129 -20.37 6.67 -0.87
C TYR A 129 -21.15 6.10 -2.06
N PRO A 130 -22.48 5.92 -1.96
CA PRO A 130 -23.31 5.34 -3.01
C PRO A 130 -23.18 6.01 -4.39
N GLU A 131 -22.87 7.31 -4.42
CA GLU A 131 -22.62 8.11 -5.61
C GLU A 131 -21.43 7.61 -6.44
N LEU A 132 -20.45 6.95 -5.82
CA LEU A 132 -19.27 6.40 -6.49
C LEU A 132 -19.53 5.07 -7.19
N LYS A 133 -20.75 4.51 -7.13
CA LYS A 133 -21.09 3.24 -7.77
C LYS A 133 -20.82 3.23 -9.28
N ASN A 134 -21.16 4.33 -9.96
CA ASN A 134 -20.94 4.45 -11.40
C ASN A 134 -19.44 4.54 -11.73
N GLU A 135 -18.66 5.21 -10.88
CA GLU A 135 -17.21 5.30 -11.00
C GLU A 135 -16.57 3.91 -10.92
N ILE A 136 -16.96 3.09 -9.94
CA ILE A 136 -16.46 1.71 -9.81
C ILE A 136 -16.78 0.88 -11.05
N SER A 137 -18.00 1.00 -11.60
CA SER A 137 -18.36 0.29 -12.83
C SER A 137 -17.48 0.71 -14.00
N PHE A 138 -17.21 2.00 -14.16
CA PHE A 138 -16.34 2.53 -15.21
C PHE A 138 -14.91 1.98 -15.09
N LEU A 139 -14.37 1.94 -13.87
CA LEU A 139 -13.01 1.45 -13.61
C LEU A 139 -12.80 -0.05 -13.85
N THR A 140 -13.88 -0.81 -14.05
CA THR A 140 -13.82 -2.25 -14.39
C THR A 140 -13.90 -2.56 -15.89
N GLN A 141 -13.97 -1.54 -16.74
CA GLN A 141 -14.04 -1.71 -18.19
C GLN A 141 -12.77 -2.37 -18.79
N PRO A 142 -12.85 -2.97 -20.00
CA PRO A 142 -11.72 -3.67 -20.64
C PRO A 142 -10.43 -2.86 -20.71
N HIS A 143 -10.53 -1.54 -20.99
CA HIS A 143 -9.38 -0.64 -21.02
C HIS A 143 -8.50 -0.78 -19.76
N TYR A 144 -9.10 -0.83 -18.57
CA TYR A 144 -8.37 -0.95 -17.32
C TYR A 144 -7.97 -2.39 -17.00
N THR A 145 -8.72 -3.39 -17.48
CA THR A 145 -8.61 -4.77 -16.99
C THR A 145 -7.87 -5.71 -17.92
N GLU A 146 -7.72 -5.37 -19.20
CA GLU A 146 -7.11 -6.24 -20.21
C GLU A 146 -5.67 -6.66 -19.85
N THR A 147 -4.86 -5.71 -19.36
CA THR A 147 -3.46 -5.93 -18.97
C THR A 147 -3.26 -6.69 -17.66
N LEU A 148 -4.35 -6.96 -16.93
CA LEU A 148 -4.29 -7.71 -15.68
C LEU A 148 -4.03 -9.19 -15.95
N SER A 149 -3.20 -9.81 -15.10
CA SER A 149 -3.02 -11.26 -15.15
C SER A 149 -4.31 -12.00 -14.74
N PRO A 150 -4.51 -13.26 -15.15
CA PRO A 150 -5.71 -14.03 -14.82
C PRO A 150 -6.02 -14.06 -13.31
N GLY A 151 -5.00 -14.25 -12.46
CA GLY A 151 -5.18 -14.24 -11.00
C GLY A 151 -5.62 -12.88 -10.45
N ILE A 152 -5.18 -11.78 -11.07
CA ILE A 152 -5.63 -10.44 -10.69
C ILE A 152 -7.04 -10.14 -11.20
N LYS A 153 -7.41 -10.59 -12.41
CA LYS A 153 -8.80 -10.50 -12.92
C LYS A 153 -9.77 -11.23 -11.98
N ASN A 154 -9.41 -12.43 -11.53
CA ASN A 154 -10.21 -13.18 -10.55
C ASN A 154 -10.30 -12.46 -9.20
N SER A 155 -9.24 -11.75 -8.78
CA SER A 155 -9.26 -10.95 -7.55
C SER A 155 -10.16 -9.72 -7.69
N LEU A 156 -10.16 -9.08 -8.86
CA LEU A 156 -11.01 -7.93 -9.18
C LEU A 156 -12.50 -8.29 -9.12
N GLN A 157 -12.89 -9.41 -9.73
CA GLN A 157 -14.27 -9.91 -9.74
C GLN A 157 -14.85 -10.18 -8.34
N LYS A 158 -14.01 -10.42 -7.33
CA LYS A 158 -14.45 -10.63 -5.94
C LYS A 158 -14.70 -9.33 -5.18
N LEU A 159 -14.23 -8.20 -5.71
CA LEU A 159 -14.34 -6.89 -5.05
C LEU A 159 -15.60 -6.14 -5.45
N VAL A 160 -16.06 -6.36 -6.68
CA VAL A 160 -17.22 -5.71 -7.31
C VAL A 160 -18.45 -6.59 -7.31
#